data_AF-A0A1G1VTF5-F1
#
_entry.id   AF-A0A1G1VTF5-F1
#
_cell.length_a   1.000
_cell.length_b   1.000
_cell.length_c   1.000
_cell.angle_alpha   90.00
_cell.angle_beta   90.00
_cell.angle_gamma   90.00
#
_symmetry.space_group_name_H-M   'P 1'
#
loop_
_entity.id
_entity.type
_entity.pdbx_description
1 polymer ?
#
loop_
_entity_poly.entity_id
_entity_poly.type
_entity_poly.pdbx_seq_one_letter_code
_entity_poly.pdbx_strand_id
1 'polypeptide(L)'
;MSTFLKQYWKVITWCAVIFAFSSLPTIPVVGFIWWDFILKKAAHVFEYTVLFILTYKALGQPGNWRTALLFSLAFALSDEYHQSFVSGRTAKITDIGFDAFGMYIAYLRLKTKD
;
A
#
# COMPACT_ATOMS: atom_id res chain seq x y z
N MET A 1 -19.59 13.79 13.38
CA MET A 1 -18.39 13.60 12.54
C MET A 1 -18.80 13.63 11.07
N SER A 2 -18.39 14.63 10.30
CA SER A 2 -18.72 14.74 8.87
C SER A 2 -18.26 13.49 8.12
N THR A 3 -19.00 13.06 7.10
CA THR A 3 -18.70 11.85 6.30
C THR A 3 -17.27 11.86 5.74
N PHE A 4 -16.75 13.05 5.39
CA PHE A 4 -15.36 13.25 4.97
C PHE A 4 -14.36 12.83 6.04
N LEU A 5 -14.51 13.30 7.28
CA LEU A 5 -13.56 12.97 8.35
C LEU A 5 -13.52 11.46 8.65
N LYS A 6 -14.66 10.77 8.50
CA LYS A 6 -14.74 9.30 8.62
C LYS A 6 -13.98 8.58 7.50
N GLN A 7 -13.86 9.15 6.31
CA GLN A 7 -13.11 8.54 5.20
C GLN A 7 -11.60 8.71 5.40
N TYR A 8 -11.14 9.89 5.81
CA TYR A 8 -9.73 10.12 6.15
C TYR A 8 -9.27 9.23 7.31
N TRP A 9 -10.12 8.97 8.30
CA TRP A 9 -9.81 8.02 9.37
C TRP A 9 -9.49 6.61 8.85
N LYS A 10 -10.19 6.15 7.80
CA LYS A 10 -9.91 4.85 7.18
C LYS A 10 -8.54 4.81 6.51
N VAL A 11 -8.15 5.91 5.84
CA VAL A 11 -6.82 6.04 5.23
C VAL A 11 -5.74 5.97 6.31
N ILE A 12 -5.87 6.77 7.37
CA ILE A 12 -4.92 6.80 8.49
C ILE A 12 -4.81 5.43 9.15
N THR A 13 -5.94 4.78 9.42
CA THR A 13 -5.97 3.43 10.02
C THR A 13 -5.23 2.44 9.12
N TRP A 14 -5.43 2.51 7.80
CA TRP A 14 -4.77 1.61 6.86
C TRP A 14 -3.27 1.86 6.75
N CYS A 15 -2.84 3.13 6.72
CA CYS A 15 -1.42 3.49 6.81
C CYS A 15 -0.77 2.95 8.08
N ALA A 16 -1.46 3.03 9.23
CA ALA A 16 -0.96 2.47 10.48
C ALA A 16 -0.82 0.95 10.44
N VAL A 17 -1.76 0.25 9.78
CA VAL A 17 -1.68 -1.20 9.58
C VAL A 17 -0.48 -1.58 8.70
N ILE A 18 -0.29 -0.92 7.55
CA ILE A 18 0.88 -1.16 6.68
C ILE A 18 2.16 -0.92 7.47
N PHE A 19 2.27 0.23 8.14
CA PHE A 19 3.45 0.58 8.92
C PHE A 19 3.75 -0.46 10.00
N ALA A 20 2.73 -0.91 10.74
CA ALA A 20 2.89 -1.92 11.79
C ALA A 20 3.39 -3.26 11.23
N PHE A 21 2.87 -3.71 10.08
CA PHE A 21 3.39 -4.91 9.41
C PHE A 21 4.83 -4.67 8.95
N SER A 22 5.12 -3.52 8.36
CA SER A 22 6.45 -3.15 7.87
C SER A 22 7.51 -3.03 8.96
N SER A 23 7.11 -2.75 10.21
CA SER A 23 8.02 -2.76 11.37
C SER A 23 8.40 -4.17 11.85
N LEU A 24 7.74 -5.23 11.39
CA LEU A 24 8.05 -6.60 11.80
C LEU A 24 9.23 -7.16 10.98
N PRO A 25 10.23 -7.80 11.61
CA PRO A 25 11.32 -8.47 10.90
C PRO A 25 10.80 -9.54 9.94
N THR A 26 11.49 -9.71 8.82
CA THR A 26 11.15 -10.79 7.89
C THR A 26 11.76 -12.10 8.38
N ILE A 27 10.93 -13.01 8.89
CA ILE A 27 11.38 -14.35 9.27
C ILE A 27 11.43 -15.23 8.01
N PRO A 28 12.59 -15.78 7.62
CA PRO A 28 12.65 -16.69 6.49
C PRO A 28 11.91 -17.99 6.82
N VAL A 29 10.86 -18.31 6.06
CA VAL A 29 10.15 -19.58 6.18
C VAL A 29 11.01 -20.68 5.55
N VAL A 30 11.68 -21.47 6.38
CA VAL A 30 12.54 -22.58 5.95
C VAL A 30 11.65 -23.68 5.33
N GLY A 31 11.76 -23.89 4.02
CA GLY A 31 11.11 -25.00 3.31
C GLY A 31 10.42 -24.62 2.00
N PHE A 32 9.97 -23.37 1.83
CA PHE A 32 9.24 -22.94 0.63
C PHE A 32 9.52 -21.48 0.23
N ILE A 33 10.71 -21.23 -0.33
CA ILE A 33 11.17 -19.90 -0.76
C ILE A 33 10.18 -19.23 -1.73
N TRP A 34 9.59 -20.01 -2.65
CA TRP A 34 8.63 -19.49 -3.63
C TRP A 34 7.30 -19.02 -3.01
N TRP A 35 6.80 -19.75 -2.01
CA TRP A 35 5.56 -19.35 -1.32
C TRP A 35 5.77 -18.08 -0.51
N ASP A 36 6.89 -17.96 0.20
CA ASP A 36 7.26 -16.75 0.93
C ASP A 36 7.38 -15.53 0.00
N PHE A 37 8.01 -15.71 -1.17
CA PHE A 37 8.09 -14.66 -2.18
C PHE A 37 6.69 -14.23 -2.69
N ILE A 38 5.86 -15.19 -3.11
CA ILE A 38 4.52 -14.90 -3.65
C ILE A 38 3.65 -14.19 -2.60
N LEU A 39 3.66 -14.66 -1.35
CA LEU A 39 2.87 -14.07 -0.27
C LEU A 39 3.28 -12.62 0.01
N LYS A 40 4.59 -12.33 0.05
CA LYS A 40 5.09 -10.96 0.25
C LYS A 40 4.67 -10.04 -0.89
N LYS A 41 4.88 -10.47 -2.14
CA LYS A 41 4.51 -9.64 -3.29
C LYS A 41 2.99 -9.45 -3.38
N ALA A 42 2.20 -10.46 -3.04
CA ALA A 42 0.75 -10.35 -2.95
C ALA A 42 0.30 -9.39 -1.84
N ALA A 43 0.99 -9.38 -0.69
CA ALA A 43 0.73 -8.43 0.40
C ALA A 43 0.97 -6.98 -0.07
N HIS A 44 2.11 -6.69 -0.69
CA HIS A 44 2.41 -5.38 -1.29
C HIS A 44 1.32 -4.92 -2.29
N VAL A 45 0.98 -5.78 -3.25
CA VAL A 45 -0.10 -5.49 -4.20
C VAL A 45 -1.42 -5.18 -3.47
N PHE A 46 -1.78 -5.99 -2.47
CA PHE A 46 -3.02 -5.82 -1.72
C PHE A 46 -3.05 -4.54 -0.87
N GLU A 47 -2.00 -4.28 -0.10
CA GLU A 47 -1.85 -3.12 0.78
C GLU A 47 -2.03 -1.82 0.01
N TYR A 48 -1.35 -1.67 -1.12
CA TYR A 48 -1.38 -0.45 -1.91
C TYR A 48 -2.60 -0.36 -2.84
N THR A 49 -3.20 -1.49 -3.23
CA THR A 49 -4.54 -1.48 -3.87
C THR A 49 -5.57 -0.88 -2.91
N VAL A 50 -5.60 -1.34 -1.67
CA VAL A 50 -6.56 -0.85 -0.66
C VAL A 50 -6.28 0.61 -0.29
N LEU A 51 -5.00 0.97 -0.09
CA LEU A 51 -4.61 2.35 0.23
C LEU A 51 -5.06 3.33 -0.86
N PHE A 52 -4.85 2.98 -2.13
CA PHE A 52 -5.29 3.80 -3.26
C PHE A 52 -6.80 4.00 -3.26
N ILE A 53 -7.58 2.93 -3.09
CA ILE A 53 -9.05 2.99 -3.09
C ILE A 53 -9.57 3.85 -1.93
N LEU A 54 -9.00 3.68 -0.73
CA LEU A 54 -9.38 4.46 0.44
C LEU A 54 -9.06 5.94 0.25
N THR A 55 -7.88 6.24 -0.28
CA THR A 55 -7.45 7.62 -0.55
C THR A 55 -8.32 8.26 -1.62
N TYR A 56 -8.60 7.57 -2.73
CA TYR A 56 -9.50 8.04 -3.79
C TYR A 56 -10.89 8.38 -3.24
N LYS A 57 -11.45 7.49 -2.42
CA LYS A 57 -12.77 7.71 -1.79
C LYS A 57 -12.74 8.88 -0.82
N ALA A 58 -11.67 9.07 -0.05
CA ALA A 58 -11.54 10.16 0.91
C ALA A 58 -11.42 11.54 0.24
N LEU A 59 -10.86 11.60 -0.97
CA LEU A 59 -10.78 12.84 -1.75
C LEU A 59 -12.15 13.30 -2.27
N GLY A 60 -13.14 12.41 -2.36
CA GLY A 60 -14.56 12.75 -2.55
C GLY A 60 -14.93 13.38 -3.90
N GLN A 61 -13.97 13.65 -4.79
CA GLN A 61 -14.19 14.26 -6.10
C GLN A 61 -13.82 13.28 -7.24
N PRO A 62 -14.69 13.10 -8.24
CA PRO A 62 -14.37 12.29 -9.42
C PRO A 62 -13.15 12.86 -10.15
N GLY A 63 -12.25 11.97 -10.61
CA GLY A 63 -11.05 12.37 -11.36
C GLY A 63 -9.81 12.72 -10.51
N ASN A 64 -9.89 12.69 -9.18
CA ASN A 64 -8.73 12.97 -8.31
C ASN A 64 -7.79 11.76 -8.10
N TRP A 65 -7.75 10.84 -9.07
CA TRP A 65 -6.92 9.64 -9.02
C TRP A 65 -5.42 9.96 -8.99
N ARG A 66 -5.01 11.11 -9.54
CA ARG A 66 -3.61 11.56 -9.50
C ARG A 66 -3.14 11.84 -8.09
N THR A 67 -3.94 12.53 -7.28
CA THR A 67 -3.60 12.79 -5.87
C THR A 67 -3.58 11.51 -5.06
N ALA A 68 -4.53 10.59 -5.29
CA ALA A 68 -4.52 9.27 -4.66
C ALA A 68 -3.26 8.46 -5.04
N LEU A 69 -2.85 8.52 -6.31
CA LEU A 69 -1.63 7.90 -6.81
C LEU A 69 -0.39 8.49 -6.15
N LEU A 70 -0.24 9.81 -6.18
CA LEU A 70 0.92 10.51 -5.62
C LEU A 70 1.06 10.24 -4.12
N PHE A 71 -0.04 10.29 -3.38
CA PHE A 71 -0.04 9.97 -1.95
C PHE A 71 0.36 8.51 -1.69
N SER A 72 -0.25 7.56 -2.41
CA SER A 72 0.03 6.12 -2.21
C SER A 72 1.48 5.78 -2.60
N LEU A 73 2.01 6.39 -3.66
CA LEU A 73 3.39 6.21 -4.09
C LEU A 73 4.39 6.84 -3.13
N ALA A 74 4.09 8.04 -2.61
CA ALA A 74 4.92 8.67 -1.58
C ALA A 74 4.93 7.83 -0.29
N PHE A 75 3.79 7.24 0.07
CA PHE A 75 3.70 6.31 1.20
C PHE A 75 4.53 5.03 0.94
N ALA A 76 4.46 4.45 -0.26
CA ALA A 76 5.27 3.28 -0.65
C ALA A 76 6.77 3.53 -0.53
N LEU A 77 7.23 4.67 -1.06
CA LEU A 77 8.62 5.09 -0.95
C LEU A 77 9.04 5.30 0.51
N SER A 78 8.16 5.88 1.31
CA SER A 78 8.42 6.12 2.73
C SER A 78 8.45 4.82 3.53
N ASP A 79 7.60 3.85 3.19
CA ASP A 79 7.56 2.55 3.85
C ASP A 79 8.82 1.73 3.54
N GLU A 80 9.23 1.63 2.27
CA GLU A 80 10.49 0.96 1.90
C GLU A 80 11.71 1.63 2.54
N TYR A 81 11.71 2.96 2.64
CA TYR A 81 12.74 3.68 3.38
C TYR A 81 12.70 3.33 4.88
N HIS A 82 11.53 3.30 5.51
CA HIS A 82 11.37 2.86 6.90
C HIS A 82 11.87 1.42 7.12
N GLN A 83 11.54 0.49 6.21
CA GLN A 83 11.97 -0.90 6.28
C GLN A 83 13.49 -1.04 6.24
N SER A 84 14.23 -0.08 5.65
CA SER A 84 15.70 -0.08 5.67
C SER A 84 16.29 0.06 7.08
N PHE A 85 15.51 0.58 8.04
CA PHE A 85 15.91 0.70 9.45
C PHE A 85 15.46 -0.50 10.30
N VAL A 86 14.67 -1.42 9.75
CA VAL A 86 14.15 -2.58 10.48
C VAL A 86 15.15 -3.73 10.37
N SER A 87 15.72 -4.15 11.50
CA SER A 87 16.65 -5.27 11.54
C SER A 87 15.99 -6.56 11.03
N GLY A 88 16.66 -7.27 10.12
CA GLY A 88 16.10 -8.47 9.49
C GLY A 88 15.10 -8.18 8.37
N ARG A 89 14.98 -6.94 7.89
CA ARG A 89 14.34 -6.60 6.61
C ARG A 89 15.37 -6.13 5.58
N THR A 90 14.99 -6.23 4.33
CA THR A 90 15.76 -5.69 3.21
C THR A 90 14.81 -4.89 2.35
N ALA A 91 15.01 -3.57 2.30
CA ALA A 91 14.30 -2.69 1.38
C ALA A 91 14.63 -3.10 -0.06
N LYS A 92 13.63 -3.20 -0.93
CA LYS A 92 13.80 -3.61 -2.32
C LYS A 92 12.97 -2.73 -3.24
N ILE A 93 13.65 -2.17 -4.24
CA ILE A 93 13.00 -1.42 -5.33
C ILE A 93 11.91 -2.26 -6.03
N THR A 94 12.07 -3.59 -6.05
CA THR A 94 11.05 -4.48 -6.60
C THR A 94 9.71 -4.37 -5.87
N ASP A 95 9.70 -4.14 -4.56
CA ASP A 95 8.48 -4.03 -3.76
C ASP A 95 7.67 -2.78 -4.14
N ILE A 96 8.33 -1.63 -4.35
CA ILE A 96 7.70 -0.42 -4.92
C ILE A 96 7.02 -0.71 -6.26
N GLY A 97 7.61 -1.58 -7.08
CA GLY A 97 7.01 -2.01 -8.35
C GLY A 97 5.69 -2.78 -8.16
N PHE A 98 5.62 -3.66 -7.16
CA PHE A 98 4.40 -4.39 -6.81
C PHE A 98 3.36 -3.47 -6.16
N ASP A 99 3.79 -2.50 -5.35
CA ASP A 99 2.93 -1.47 -4.79
C ASP A 99 2.25 -0.66 -5.90
N ALA A 100 3.04 -0.19 -6.87
CA ALA A 100 2.55 0.53 -8.04
C ALA A 100 1.61 -0.33 -8.90
N PHE A 101 1.87 -1.63 -9.02
CA PHE A 101 0.97 -2.56 -9.71
C PHE A 101 -0.38 -2.67 -8.98
N GLY A 102 -0.39 -2.72 -7.65
CA GLY A 102 -1.63 -2.66 -6.85
C GLY A 102 -2.41 -1.36 -7.06
N MET A 103 -1.72 -0.22 -7.05
CA MET A 103 -2.34 1.09 -7.36
C MET A 103 -2.94 1.10 -8.78
N TYR A 104 -2.28 0.49 -9.75
CA TYR A 104 -2.78 0.38 -11.13
C TYR A 104 -4.05 -0.48 -11.22
N ILE A 105 -4.10 -1.62 -10.52
CA ILE A 105 -5.31 -2.45 -10.42
C ILE A 105 -6.47 -1.65 -9.82
N ALA A 106 -6.21 -0.92 -8.72
CA ALA A 106 -7.20 -0.06 -8.08
C ALA A 106 -7.71 1.03 -9.04
N TYR A 107 -6.80 1.68 -9.76
CA TYR A 107 -7.13 2.70 -10.76
C TYR A 107 -8.03 2.14 -11.87
N LEU A 108 -7.68 0.99 -12.47
CA LEU A 108 -8.52 0.35 -13.49
C LEU A 108 -9.92 0.04 -12.96
N ARG A 109 -10.01 -0.45 -11.72
CA ARG A 109 -11.29 -0.76 -11.08
C ARG A 109 -12.17 0.48 -10.85
N LEU A 110 -11.56 1.61 -10.55
CA LEU A 110 -12.25 2.87 -10.25
C LEU A 110 -12.61 3.64 -11.52
N LYS A 111 -11.73 3.64 -12.54
CA LYS A 111 -11.98 4.27 -13.85
C LYS A 111 -13.24 3.73 -14.53
N THR A 112 -13.59 2.46 -14.33
CA THR A 112 -14.84 1.88 -14.87
C THR A 112 -16.13 2.46 -14.25
N LYS A 113 -16.03 3.28 -13.21
CA LYS A 113 -17.16 3.84 -12.47
C LYS A 113 -17.29 5.36 -12.60
N ASP A 114 -16.31 6.02 -13.20
CA ASP A 114 -16.37 7.42 -13.61
C ASP A 114 -16.98 7.51 -15.02
#